data_AF-F0FBA2-F1
#
_entry.id   AF-F0FBA2-F1
#
_cell.length_a   1.000
_cell.length_b   1.000
_cell.length_c   1.000
_cell.angle_alpha   90.00
_cell.angle_beta   90.00
_cell.angle_gamma   90.00
#
_symmetry.space_group_name_H-M   'P 1'
#
loop_
_entity.id
_entity.type
_entity.pdbx_description
1 polymer ?
#
loop_
_entity_poly.entity_id
_entity_poly.type
_entity_poly.pdbx_seq_one_letter_code
_entity_poly.pdbx_strand_id
1 'polypeptide(L)'
;KDGSKRYFKFASKDDAQNIINHEKEGEPTRLFEISKRQIIEYANKAGAYSQDNANHNIDFMATQAVGGGSLDFSVGPLLEDYQRYGASGDAVAPSLVYFLPEGDNVAHNQFNFGNFLYGFSGRQLGVALLMLKIGGHINSLVNSAQNGYKPQLDSSDDQYSIEKGYFYSHKGPKVGFIAYEINVPTYRKGAARELIGKFYDKTRRK
;
A
#
# COMPACT_ATOMS: atom_id res chain seq x y z
N LYS A 1 8.97 -28.23 5.95
CA LYS A 1 8.87 -28.02 4.49
C LYS A 1 9.52 -26.68 4.19
N ASP A 2 10.47 -26.70 3.28
CA ASP A 2 11.38 -25.63 2.88
C ASP A 2 10.64 -24.29 2.69
N GLY A 3 10.85 -23.36 3.62
CA GLY A 3 10.10 -22.11 3.72
C GLY A 3 10.73 -21.05 2.82
N SER A 4 10.25 -20.95 1.58
CA SER A 4 10.67 -19.89 0.66
C SER A 4 10.44 -18.52 1.28
N LYS A 5 11.52 -17.79 1.58
CA LYS A 5 11.47 -16.40 2.06
C LYS A 5 11.12 -15.47 0.89
N ARG A 6 10.17 -14.55 1.10
CA ARG A 6 9.74 -13.52 0.13
C ARG A 6 10.23 -12.16 0.60
N TYR A 7 10.80 -11.37 -0.31
CA TYR A 7 11.37 -10.07 -0.01
C TYR A 7 10.58 -8.96 -0.66
N PHE A 8 10.42 -7.89 0.10
CA PHE A 8 9.81 -6.66 -0.35
C PHE A 8 10.51 -5.48 0.35
N LYS A 9 10.40 -4.31 -0.26
CA LYS A 9 10.82 -3.04 0.32
C LYS A 9 9.59 -2.20 0.63
N PHE A 10 9.71 -1.19 1.49
CA PHE A 10 8.66 -0.20 1.65
C PHE A 10 8.78 0.89 0.57
N ALA A 11 7.64 1.46 0.18
CA ALA A 11 7.58 2.57 -0.76
C ALA A 11 8.29 3.83 -0.21
N SER A 12 8.22 4.02 1.11
CA SER A 12 8.92 5.07 1.85
C SER A 12 10.05 4.52 2.71
N LYS A 13 11.18 5.24 2.77
CA LYS A 13 12.28 4.93 3.71
C LYS A 13 11.89 5.27 5.15
N ASP A 14 11.05 6.27 5.33
CA ASP A 14 10.57 6.70 6.65
C ASP A 14 9.63 5.64 7.22
N ASP A 15 8.79 5.01 6.39
CA ASP A 15 8.00 3.84 6.79
C ASP A 15 8.87 2.70 7.29
N ALA A 16 9.95 2.37 6.59
CA ALA A 16 10.87 1.32 7.02
C ALA A 16 11.49 1.64 8.39
N GLN A 17 11.84 2.91 8.63
CA GLN A 17 12.40 3.34 9.90
C GLN A 17 11.35 3.37 11.03
N ASN A 18 10.13 3.80 10.72
CA ASN A 18 9.00 3.81 11.66
C ASN A 18 8.70 2.41 12.15
N ILE A 19 8.61 1.42 11.25
CA ILE A 19 8.41 0.02 11.63
C ILE A 19 9.49 -0.46 12.60
N ILE A 20 10.77 -0.19 12.31
CA ILE A 20 11.89 -0.57 13.19
C ILE A 20 11.73 0.05 14.59
N ASN A 21 11.24 1.28 14.68
CA ASN A 21 11.03 1.96 15.96
C ASN A 21 9.86 1.33 16.73
N HIS A 22 8.71 1.14 16.07
CA HIS A 22 7.54 0.53 16.66
C HIS A 22 7.76 -0.93 17.10
N GLU A 23 8.53 -1.71 16.34
CA GLU A 23 8.91 -3.07 16.75
C GLU A 23 9.78 -3.10 18.01
N LYS A 24 10.67 -2.12 18.21
CA LYS A 24 11.45 -2.00 19.45
C LYS A 24 10.57 -1.68 20.66
N GLU A 25 9.46 -0.99 20.43
CA GLU A 25 8.46 -0.63 21.43
C GLU A 25 7.41 -1.73 21.67
N GLY A 26 7.47 -2.82 20.89
CA GLY A 26 6.56 -3.96 21.00
C GLY A 26 5.23 -3.75 20.27
N GLU A 27 5.13 -2.74 19.41
CA GLU A 27 3.93 -2.45 18.62
C GLU A 27 3.95 -3.24 17.30
N PRO A 28 2.97 -4.13 17.06
CA PRO A 28 3.03 -5.03 15.92
C PRO A 28 2.69 -4.31 14.61
N THR A 29 3.58 -4.44 13.64
CA THR A 29 3.31 -4.08 12.24
C THR A 29 2.49 -5.17 11.56
N ARG A 30 1.54 -4.81 10.69
CA ARG A 30 0.72 -5.75 9.92
C ARG A 30 0.98 -5.58 8.43
N LEU A 31 1.26 -6.70 7.76
CA LEU A 31 1.41 -6.76 6.31
C LEU A 31 0.26 -7.58 5.72
N PHE A 32 -0.44 -7.00 4.76
CA PHE A 32 -1.51 -7.66 4.00
C PHE A 32 -1.08 -7.83 2.55
N GLU A 33 -1.02 -9.08 2.10
CA GLU A 33 -0.85 -9.35 0.68
C GLU A 33 -2.18 -9.12 -0.04
N ILE A 34 -2.18 -8.22 -1.02
CA ILE A 34 -3.36 -7.93 -1.83
C ILE A 34 -3.26 -8.72 -3.12
N SER A 35 -4.22 -9.63 -3.34
CA SER A 35 -4.26 -10.45 -4.54
C SER A 35 -4.46 -9.62 -5.79
N LYS A 36 -3.99 -10.11 -6.94
CA LYS A 36 -4.28 -9.50 -8.25
C LYS A 36 -5.77 -9.27 -8.47
N ARG A 37 -6.59 -10.23 -8.03
CA ARG A 37 -8.04 -10.17 -8.13
C ARG A 37 -8.59 -8.96 -7.36
N GLN A 38 -8.13 -8.73 -6.14
CA GLN A 38 -8.55 -7.56 -5.35
C GLN A 38 -8.14 -6.25 -6.01
N ILE A 39 -6.92 -6.16 -6.55
CA ILE A 39 -6.45 -4.96 -7.29
C ILE A 39 -7.38 -4.65 -8.47
N ILE A 40 -7.72 -5.68 -9.27
CA ILE A 40 -8.64 -5.55 -10.40
C ILE A 40 -10.05 -5.18 -9.91
N GLU A 41 -10.54 -5.80 -8.84
CA GLU A 41 -11.86 -5.50 -8.29
C GLU A 41 -11.95 -4.05 -7.78
N TYR A 42 -10.92 -3.53 -7.10
CA TYR A 42 -10.86 -2.14 -6.67
C TYR A 42 -10.88 -1.17 -7.85
N ALA A 43 -10.03 -1.40 -8.86
CA ALA A 43 -10.01 -0.56 -10.06
C ALA A 43 -11.32 -0.63 -10.85
N ASN A 44 -11.93 -1.81 -10.94
CA ASN A 44 -13.22 -1.99 -11.61
C ASN A 44 -14.36 -1.26 -10.90
N LYS A 45 -14.45 -1.40 -9.57
CA LYS A 45 -15.42 -0.65 -8.75
C LYS A 45 -15.24 0.85 -8.89
N ALA A 46 -14.00 1.31 -9.04
CA ALA A 46 -13.68 2.72 -9.27
C ALA A 46 -14.03 3.23 -10.68
N GLY A 47 -14.42 2.35 -11.60
CA GLY A 47 -14.79 2.70 -12.97
C GLY A 47 -13.63 2.68 -13.96
N ALA A 48 -12.46 2.13 -13.62
CA ALA A 48 -11.27 2.13 -14.46
C ALA A 48 -11.38 1.26 -15.74
N TYR A 49 -12.35 0.33 -15.78
CA TYR A 49 -12.64 -0.54 -16.92
C TYR A 49 -13.88 -0.10 -17.72
N SER A 50 -14.47 1.05 -17.40
CA SER A 50 -15.58 1.61 -18.17
C SER A 50 -15.08 2.22 -19.47
N GLN A 51 -15.66 1.83 -20.60
CA GLN A 51 -15.33 2.39 -21.91
C GLN A 51 -15.66 3.89 -22.00
N ASP A 52 -16.78 4.31 -21.39
CA ASP A 52 -17.19 5.71 -21.40
C ASP A 52 -16.21 6.57 -20.59
N ASN A 53 -15.74 6.06 -19.45
CA ASN A 53 -14.74 6.74 -18.63
C ASN A 53 -13.39 6.79 -19.36
N ALA A 54 -13.01 5.73 -20.09
CA ALA A 54 -11.79 5.73 -20.89
C ALA A 54 -11.84 6.77 -22.03
N ASN A 55 -13.01 6.95 -22.66
CA ASN A 55 -13.23 7.98 -23.69
C ASN A 55 -13.17 9.41 -23.13
N HIS A 56 -13.44 9.59 -21.83
CA HIS A 56 -13.40 10.86 -21.11
C HIS A 56 -12.34 10.87 -20.01
N ASN A 57 -11.24 10.15 -20.22
CA ASN A 57 -10.32 9.77 -19.16
C ASN A 57 -9.74 10.95 -18.37
N ILE A 58 -9.33 12.04 -19.01
CA ILE A 58 -8.74 13.19 -18.30
C ILE A 58 -9.77 13.85 -17.36
N ASP A 59 -11.00 14.06 -17.83
CA ASP A 59 -12.07 14.65 -17.03
C ASP A 59 -12.51 13.72 -15.89
N PHE A 60 -12.63 12.43 -16.19
CA PHE A 60 -12.93 11.41 -15.19
C PHE A 60 -11.86 11.35 -14.09
N MET A 61 -10.57 11.33 -14.47
CA MET A 61 -9.47 11.37 -13.49
C MET A 61 -9.49 12.66 -12.67
N ALA A 62 -9.71 13.82 -13.30
CA ALA A 62 -9.71 15.11 -12.62
C ALA A 62 -10.84 15.25 -11.59
N THR A 63 -11.99 14.63 -11.84
CA THR A 63 -13.16 14.70 -10.96
C THR A 63 -13.22 13.58 -9.92
N GLN A 64 -12.77 12.37 -10.25
CA GLN A 64 -12.92 11.21 -9.36
C GLN A 64 -11.68 10.92 -8.51
N ALA A 65 -10.51 11.49 -8.81
CA ALA A 65 -9.29 11.27 -8.02
C ALA A 65 -9.08 12.27 -6.88
N VAL A 66 -10.09 13.07 -6.56
CA VAL A 66 -10.03 14.14 -5.57
C VAL A 66 -11.20 14.03 -4.59
N GLY A 67 -11.00 14.48 -3.35
CA GLY A 67 -12.09 14.72 -2.39
C GLY A 67 -12.98 13.51 -2.08
N GLY A 68 -12.42 12.30 -2.03
CA GLY A 68 -13.18 11.08 -1.76
C GLY A 68 -13.92 10.49 -2.96
N GLY A 69 -13.62 10.95 -4.18
CA GLY A 69 -14.13 10.36 -5.42
C GLY A 69 -13.72 8.90 -5.61
N SER A 70 -14.25 8.25 -6.65
CA SER A 70 -14.07 6.80 -6.84
C SER A 70 -12.62 6.35 -7.07
N LEU A 71 -11.73 7.26 -7.46
CA LEU A 71 -10.29 7.02 -7.67
C LEU A 71 -9.42 7.55 -6.51
N ASP A 72 -10.03 8.17 -5.49
CA ASP A 72 -9.36 8.59 -4.26
C ASP A 72 -9.26 7.42 -3.27
N PHE A 73 -8.46 6.43 -3.65
CA PHE A 73 -8.36 5.15 -2.94
C PHE A 73 -7.78 5.26 -1.52
N SER A 74 -7.23 6.41 -1.13
CA SER A 74 -6.61 6.62 0.18
C SER A 74 -7.64 6.90 1.28
N VAL A 75 -8.70 7.64 0.94
CA VAL A 75 -9.72 8.12 1.91
C VAL A 75 -11.16 7.88 1.46
N GLY A 76 -11.38 7.48 0.19
CA GLY A 76 -12.71 7.23 -0.38
C GLY A 76 -13.14 5.76 -0.28
N PRO A 77 -13.27 5.03 -1.40
CA PRO A 77 -14.03 3.77 -1.48
C PRO A 77 -13.42 2.59 -0.72
N LEU A 78 -12.16 2.69 -0.29
CA LEU A 78 -11.45 1.60 0.40
C LEU A 78 -11.24 1.86 1.89
N LEU A 79 -11.70 3.00 2.43
CA LEU A 79 -11.47 3.34 3.82
C LEU A 79 -12.03 2.28 4.78
N GLU A 80 -13.24 1.79 4.55
CA GLU A 80 -13.83 0.71 5.36
C GLU A 80 -13.01 -0.59 5.27
N ASP A 81 -12.53 -0.95 4.08
CA ASP A 81 -11.73 -2.15 3.89
C ASP A 81 -10.36 -2.01 4.59
N TYR A 82 -9.72 -0.85 4.52
CA TYR A 82 -8.50 -0.55 5.26
C TYR A 82 -8.71 -0.59 6.78
N GLN A 83 -9.79 -0.02 7.29
CA GLN A 83 -10.13 -0.08 8.71
C GLN A 83 -10.35 -1.52 9.20
N ARG A 84 -10.92 -2.42 8.37
CA ARG A 84 -11.02 -3.86 8.69
C ARG A 84 -9.65 -4.53 8.83
N TYR A 85 -8.64 -4.03 8.13
CA TYR A 85 -7.25 -4.48 8.28
C TYR A 85 -6.53 -3.85 9.50
N GLY A 86 -7.20 -2.91 10.19
CA GLY A 86 -6.68 -2.16 11.32
C GLY A 86 -5.96 -0.88 10.92
N ALA A 87 -6.20 -0.40 9.69
CA ALA A 87 -5.62 0.85 9.25
C ALA A 87 -6.29 2.05 9.93
N SER A 88 -5.61 3.19 9.93
CA SER A 88 -6.09 4.40 10.60
C SER A 88 -7.33 4.94 9.89
N GLY A 89 -8.32 5.36 10.68
CA GLY A 89 -9.39 6.22 10.17
C GLY A 89 -8.96 7.68 10.03
N ASP A 90 -7.76 8.02 10.51
CA ASP A 90 -7.18 9.36 10.41
C ASP A 90 -6.53 9.55 9.04
N ALA A 91 -7.03 10.53 8.29
CA ALA A 91 -6.59 10.87 6.94
C ALA A 91 -5.17 11.47 6.88
N VAL A 92 -4.52 11.72 8.02
CA VAL A 92 -3.16 12.29 8.08
C VAL A 92 -2.13 11.45 8.83
N ALA A 93 -2.52 10.33 9.45
CA ALA A 93 -1.61 9.48 10.21
C ALA A 93 -1.71 8.02 9.71
N PRO A 94 -0.74 7.54 8.90
CA PRO A 94 -0.75 6.16 8.46
C PRO A 94 -0.57 5.24 9.66
N SER A 95 -1.43 4.24 9.76
CA SER A 95 -1.28 3.13 10.71
C SER A 95 -0.07 2.26 10.38
N LEU A 96 0.32 1.38 11.31
CA LEU A 96 1.28 0.28 11.11
C LEU A 96 0.73 -0.87 10.22
N VAL A 97 -0.12 -0.54 9.25
CA VAL A 97 -0.73 -1.46 8.29
C VAL A 97 -0.17 -1.16 6.91
N TYR A 98 0.37 -2.20 6.28
CA TYR A 98 1.01 -2.13 4.98
C TYR A 98 0.39 -3.14 4.01
N PHE A 99 0.34 -2.74 2.74
CA PHE A 99 -0.27 -3.50 1.66
C PHE A 99 0.80 -3.89 0.64
N LEU A 100 0.92 -5.19 0.34
CA LEU A 100 1.85 -5.73 -0.64
C LEU A 100 1.07 -6.30 -1.83
N PRO A 101 1.06 -5.63 -2.99
CA PRO A 101 0.46 -6.17 -4.21
C PRO A 101 1.08 -7.52 -4.60
N GLU A 102 0.25 -8.50 -4.94
CA GLU A 102 0.70 -9.83 -5.38
C GLU A 102 1.56 -9.73 -6.64
N GLY A 103 2.74 -10.33 -6.62
CA GLY A 103 3.69 -10.26 -7.74
C GLY A 103 4.50 -8.96 -7.78
N ASP A 104 4.27 -8.03 -6.86
CA ASP A 104 5.18 -6.93 -6.57
C ASP A 104 6.07 -7.25 -5.35
N ASN A 105 7.11 -6.45 -5.18
CA ASN A 105 8.07 -6.48 -4.08
C ASN A 105 8.15 -5.12 -3.36
N VAL A 106 7.10 -4.30 -3.47
CA VAL A 106 6.99 -3.02 -2.77
C VAL A 106 5.73 -3.04 -1.91
N ALA A 107 5.90 -2.88 -0.60
CA ALA A 107 4.84 -2.68 0.35
C ALA A 107 4.57 -1.19 0.52
N HIS A 108 3.30 -0.84 0.63
CA HIS A 108 2.82 0.53 0.68
C HIS A 108 2.05 0.74 1.97
N ASN A 109 2.24 1.86 2.66
CA ASN A 109 1.27 2.29 3.67
C ASN A 109 -0.09 2.59 3.01
N GLN A 110 -1.11 2.92 3.79
CA GLN A 110 -2.45 3.21 3.27
C GLN A 110 -2.48 4.25 2.14
N PHE A 111 -1.80 5.38 2.32
CA PHE A 111 -1.80 6.49 1.34
C PHE A 111 -1.02 6.12 0.08
N ASN A 112 0.16 5.52 0.25
CA ASN A 112 0.95 5.03 -0.86
C ASN A 112 0.21 3.93 -1.64
N PHE A 113 -0.58 3.08 -0.96
CA PHE A 113 -1.35 2.04 -1.63
C PHE A 113 -2.51 2.63 -2.42
N GLY A 114 -3.15 3.68 -1.91
CA GLY A 114 -4.11 4.46 -2.67
C GLY A 114 -3.50 5.05 -3.95
N ASN A 115 -2.30 5.63 -3.84
CA ASN A 115 -1.52 6.14 -4.98
C ASN A 115 -1.11 5.04 -5.98
N PHE A 116 -0.79 3.84 -5.50
CA PHE A 116 -0.58 2.66 -6.34
C PHE A 116 -1.85 2.32 -7.15
N LEU A 117 -3.01 2.27 -6.50
CA LEU A 117 -4.28 1.95 -7.18
C LEU A 117 -4.70 3.06 -8.17
N TYR A 118 -4.40 4.32 -7.86
CA TYR A 118 -4.58 5.45 -8.78
C TYR A 118 -3.73 5.28 -10.05
N GLY A 119 -2.42 5.02 -9.91
CA GLY A 119 -1.53 4.79 -11.05
C GLY A 119 -1.96 3.59 -11.91
N PHE A 120 -2.38 2.51 -11.25
CA PHE A 120 -2.90 1.32 -11.92
C PHE A 120 -4.19 1.59 -12.71
N SER A 121 -5.14 2.30 -12.09
CA SER A 121 -6.43 2.65 -12.70
C SER A 121 -6.28 3.62 -13.86
N GLY A 122 -5.41 4.63 -13.72
CA GLY A 122 -5.10 5.59 -14.78
C GLY A 122 -4.53 4.92 -16.03
N ARG A 123 -3.70 3.87 -15.87
CA ARG A 123 -3.22 3.07 -17.00
C ARG A 123 -4.35 2.34 -17.71
N GLN A 124 -5.31 1.75 -16.98
CA GLN A 124 -6.45 1.06 -17.61
C GLN A 124 -7.32 2.02 -18.43
N LEU A 125 -7.46 3.25 -17.95
CA LEU A 125 -8.18 4.34 -18.64
C LEU A 125 -7.40 4.95 -19.81
N GLY A 126 -6.16 4.50 -20.08
CA GLY A 126 -5.34 5.01 -21.18
C GLY A 126 -4.65 6.35 -20.90
N VAL A 127 -4.52 6.76 -19.63
CA VAL A 127 -3.86 8.00 -19.24
C VAL A 127 -2.36 7.78 -19.11
N ALA A 128 -1.55 8.66 -19.72
CA ALA A 128 -0.09 8.57 -19.64
C ALA A 128 0.44 8.81 -18.22
N LEU A 129 1.49 8.09 -17.83
CA LEU A 129 2.14 8.22 -16.51
C LEU A 129 2.51 9.66 -16.15
N LEU A 130 3.02 10.43 -17.12
CA LEU A 130 3.37 11.84 -16.89
C LEU A 130 2.16 12.64 -16.39
N MET A 131 0.99 12.43 -16.98
CA MET A 131 -0.25 13.11 -16.59
C MET A 131 -0.72 12.67 -15.20
N LEU A 132 -0.56 11.39 -14.87
CA LEU A 132 -0.90 10.86 -13.54
C LEU A 132 -0.02 11.46 -12.44
N LYS A 133 1.30 11.55 -12.69
CA LYS A 133 2.25 12.17 -11.77
C LYS A 133 1.94 13.65 -11.54
N ILE A 134 1.65 14.39 -12.61
CA ILE A 134 1.20 15.79 -12.52
C ILE A 134 -0.11 15.90 -11.73
N GLY A 135 -1.08 15.00 -11.99
CA GLY A 135 -2.35 14.94 -11.26
C GLY A 135 -2.16 14.77 -9.76
N GLY A 136 -1.25 13.88 -9.34
CA GLY A 136 -0.88 13.71 -7.92
C GLY A 136 -0.37 15.01 -7.29
N HIS A 137 0.55 15.71 -7.96
CA HIS A 137 1.04 17.01 -7.47
C HIS A 137 -0.08 18.07 -7.38
N ILE A 138 -0.99 18.14 -8.36
CA ILE A 138 -2.10 19.08 -8.33
C ILE A 138 -3.04 18.78 -7.16
N ASN A 139 -3.36 17.50 -6.91
CA ASN A 139 -4.23 17.11 -5.79
C ASN A 139 -3.62 17.53 -4.44
N SER A 140 -2.33 17.25 -4.23
CA SER A 140 -1.63 17.58 -2.97
C SER A 140 -1.44 19.09 -2.75
N LEU A 141 -1.49 19.90 -3.82
CA LEU A 141 -1.46 21.36 -3.74
C LEU A 141 -2.84 22.00 -3.55
N VAL A 142 -3.85 21.54 -4.31
CA VAL A 142 -5.15 22.22 -4.42
C VAL A 142 -6.16 21.70 -3.41
N ASN A 143 -6.10 20.41 -3.07
CA ASN A 143 -7.08 19.76 -2.20
C ASN A 143 -6.53 19.43 -0.82
N SER A 144 -5.37 19.98 -0.46
CA SER A 144 -4.68 19.63 0.78
C SER A 144 -5.55 19.89 2.02
N ALA A 145 -6.34 20.97 2.01
CA ALA A 145 -7.23 21.34 3.10
C ALA A 145 -8.36 20.31 3.28
N GLN A 146 -8.93 19.81 2.18
CA GLN A 146 -9.91 18.71 2.21
C GLN A 146 -9.26 17.39 2.67
N ASN A 147 -7.99 17.18 2.35
CA ASN A 147 -7.22 15.99 2.72
C ASN A 147 -6.57 16.09 4.11
N GLY A 148 -6.77 17.20 4.84
CA GLY A 148 -6.30 17.37 6.21
C GLY A 148 -4.84 17.83 6.38
N TYR A 149 -4.11 18.14 5.30
CA TYR A 149 -2.70 18.57 5.35
C TYR A 149 -2.43 19.91 4.65
N LYS A 150 -1.24 20.49 4.88
CA LYS A 150 -0.85 21.78 4.26
C LYS A 150 -0.53 21.59 2.76
N PRO A 151 -0.85 22.57 1.89
CA PRO A 151 -0.54 22.48 0.47
C PRO A 151 0.93 22.13 0.24
N GLN A 152 1.19 21.02 -0.44
CA GLN A 152 2.54 20.58 -0.76
C GLN A 152 2.56 19.79 -2.06
N LEU A 153 3.71 19.78 -2.73
CA LEU A 153 3.90 18.83 -3.80
C LEU A 153 3.80 17.42 -3.24
N ASP A 154 3.18 16.54 -4.02
CA ASP A 154 3.15 15.11 -3.72
C ASP A 154 4.55 14.57 -3.41
N SER A 155 4.63 13.73 -2.39
CA SER A 155 5.90 13.23 -1.86
C SER A 155 6.61 12.34 -2.90
N SER A 156 7.91 12.13 -2.74
CA SER A 156 8.66 11.26 -3.66
C SER A 156 8.18 9.80 -3.63
N ASP A 157 7.70 9.35 -2.48
CA ASP A 157 7.17 8.02 -2.20
C ASP A 157 5.74 7.84 -2.73
N ASP A 158 4.92 8.89 -2.72
CA ASP A 158 3.62 8.89 -3.40
C ASP A 158 3.80 8.81 -4.91
N GLN A 159 4.66 9.65 -5.49
CA GLN A 159 5.01 9.62 -6.91
C GLN A 159 5.63 8.28 -7.33
N TYR A 160 6.42 7.67 -6.45
CA TYR A 160 6.97 6.34 -6.65
C TYR A 160 5.86 5.27 -6.66
N SER A 161 4.88 5.39 -5.78
CA SER A 161 3.75 4.46 -5.71
C SER A 161 2.84 4.56 -6.93
N ILE A 162 2.58 5.77 -7.45
CA ILE A 162 1.87 5.98 -8.72
C ILE A 162 2.59 5.26 -9.86
N GLU A 163 3.92 5.41 -9.95
CA GLU A 163 4.72 4.74 -10.98
C GLU A 163 4.66 3.21 -10.85
N LYS A 164 4.75 2.69 -9.62
CA LYS A 164 4.63 1.26 -9.34
C LYS A 164 3.28 0.71 -9.77
N GLY A 165 2.20 1.41 -9.45
CA GLY A 165 0.86 1.07 -9.91
C GLY A 165 0.73 1.10 -11.43
N TYR A 166 1.25 2.15 -12.07
CA TYR A 166 1.23 2.28 -13.53
C TYR A 166 1.97 1.13 -14.21
N PHE A 167 3.17 0.78 -13.76
CA PHE A 167 3.94 -0.31 -14.36
C PHE A 167 3.54 -1.70 -13.85
N TYR A 168 2.63 -1.78 -12.88
CA TYR A 168 2.14 -3.05 -12.37
C TYR A 168 1.60 -3.89 -13.53
N SER A 169 2.31 -4.98 -13.79
CA SER A 169 2.04 -5.87 -14.91
C SER A 169 1.33 -7.09 -14.36
N HIS A 170 0.17 -7.39 -14.91
CA HIS A 170 -0.56 -8.65 -14.67
C HIS A 170 0.22 -9.90 -15.12
N LYS A 171 1.35 -9.74 -15.83
CA LYS A 171 2.23 -10.86 -16.15
C LYS A 171 3.00 -11.25 -14.88
N GLY A 172 2.75 -12.48 -14.41
CA GLY A 172 3.27 -13.04 -13.17
C GLY A 172 4.77 -12.90 -12.95
N PRO A 173 5.23 -13.11 -11.70
CA PRO A 173 6.56 -12.70 -11.25
C PRO A 173 7.68 -13.38 -12.07
N LYS A 174 8.61 -12.56 -12.60
CA LYS A 174 9.97 -13.02 -12.89
C LYS A 174 10.80 -12.88 -11.61
N VAL A 175 11.31 -14.01 -11.14
CA VAL A 175 12.07 -14.21 -9.90
C VAL A 175 13.27 -13.25 -9.78
N GLY A 176 13.50 -12.69 -8.58
CA GLY A 176 14.72 -11.98 -8.18
C GLY A 176 14.76 -11.67 -6.67
N PHE A 177 15.76 -12.22 -5.96
CA PHE A 177 15.97 -12.21 -4.48
C PHE A 177 16.55 -10.86 -3.96
N ILE A 178 16.37 -10.40 -2.69
CA ILE A 178 17.23 -10.58 -1.46
C ILE A 178 16.59 -9.87 -0.21
N ALA A 179 16.48 -10.54 0.94
CA ALA A 179 17.13 -10.28 2.26
C ALA A 179 16.77 -9.22 3.33
N TYR A 180 15.57 -9.08 3.96
CA TYR A 180 15.49 -8.61 5.38
C TYR A 180 14.38 -9.31 6.19
N GLU A 181 14.61 -9.47 7.50
CA GLU A 181 13.78 -10.20 8.47
C GLU A 181 13.03 -9.18 9.37
N ILE A 182 11.70 -9.12 9.23
CA ILE A 182 10.78 -8.41 10.14
C ILE A 182 9.93 -9.51 10.78
N ASN A 183 10.00 -9.63 12.10
CA ASN A 183 9.45 -10.75 12.85
C ASN A 183 7.98 -10.47 13.18
N VAL A 184 7.11 -10.46 12.15
CA VAL A 184 5.68 -10.24 12.34
C VAL A 184 5.03 -11.54 12.86
N PRO A 185 4.47 -11.57 14.09
CA PRO A 185 3.89 -12.79 14.62
C PRO A 185 2.53 -13.08 13.95
N THR A 186 2.48 -14.09 13.07
CA THR A 186 1.21 -14.64 12.61
C THR A 186 0.69 -15.66 13.62
N TYR A 187 -0.24 -15.25 14.49
CA TYR A 187 -0.90 -16.15 15.42
C TYR A 187 -1.90 -17.06 14.69
N ARG A 188 -1.66 -18.37 14.68
CA ARG A 188 -2.72 -19.36 14.39
C ARG A 188 -3.61 -19.51 15.63
N LYS A 189 -4.92 -19.33 15.41
CA LYS A 189 -5.99 -19.59 16.38
C LYS A 189 -5.82 -21.01 16.97
N GLY A 190 -5.42 -21.10 18.24
CA GLY A 190 -5.31 -22.36 19.00
C GLY A 190 -3.92 -22.75 19.53
N ALA A 191 -2.83 -22.08 19.16
CA ALA A 191 -1.48 -22.47 19.60
C ALA A 191 -1.03 -21.92 20.98
N ALA A 192 -1.91 -21.19 21.69
CA ALA A 192 -1.58 -20.52 22.96
C ALA A 192 -1.38 -21.46 24.16
N ARG A 193 -1.33 -22.79 23.97
CA ARG A 193 -1.17 -23.76 25.06
C ARG A 193 0.14 -24.56 25.07
N GLU A 194 1.02 -24.38 24.10
CA GLU A 194 2.18 -25.29 23.96
C GLU A 194 3.58 -24.64 24.01
N LEU A 195 3.68 -23.34 24.31
CA LEU A 195 4.98 -22.64 24.44
C LEU A 195 5.37 -22.28 25.88
N ILE A 196 4.67 -22.84 26.88
CA ILE A 196 5.21 -22.92 28.25
C ILE A 196 6.13 -24.14 28.30
N GLY A 197 7.37 -23.98 27.85
CA GLY A 197 8.34 -25.07 27.96
C GLY A 197 9.57 -24.89 27.10
N LYS A 198 10.57 -24.23 27.70
CA LYS A 198 12.03 -24.26 27.40
C LYS A 198 12.64 -22.90 27.08
N PHE A 199 12.66 -22.04 28.10
CA PHE A 199 13.88 -21.27 28.37
C PHE A 199 15.00 -22.29 28.62
N TYR A 200 15.89 -22.50 27.64
CA TYR A 200 17.17 -23.13 27.89
C TYR A 200 18.24 -22.05 27.93
N ASP A 201 18.62 -21.74 29.16
CA ASP A 201 19.88 -21.13 29.53
C ASP A 201 21.06 -21.91 28.93
N LYS A 202 22.01 -21.18 28.32
CA LYS A 202 23.35 -21.69 28.10
C LYS A 202 24.36 -20.55 27.94
N THR A 203 24.58 -19.80 29.02
CA THR A 203 25.94 -19.32 29.28
C THR A 203 26.77 -20.53 29.72
N ARG A 204 27.65 -21.03 28.83
CA ARG A 204 28.64 -22.05 29.19
C ARG A 204 29.85 -21.34 29.80
N ARG A 205 30.11 -21.62 31.08
CA ARG A 205 31.43 -21.46 31.71
C ARG A 205 32.50 -22.19 30.89
N LYS A 206 33.60 -21.52 30.62
CA LYS A 206 34.93 -21.87 31.14
C LYS A 206 35.69 -20.58 31.43
#